data_AF-A0A0B1RYN8-F1
#
_entry.id   AF-A0A0B1RYN8-F1
#
_cell.length_a   1.000
_cell.length_b   1.000
_cell.length_c   1.000
_cell.angle_alpha   90.00
_cell.angle_beta   90.00
_cell.angle_gamma   90.00
#
_symmetry.space_group_name_H-M   'P 1'
#
loop_
_entity.id
_entity.type
_entity.pdbx_description
1 polymer ?
#
loop_
_entity_poly.entity_id
_entity_poly.type
_entity_poly.pdbx_seq_one_letter_code
_entity_poly.pdbx_strand_id
1 'polypeptide(L)'
;MKSKHPNSKDSPFASKEENLRTVTQHLDNILFPVLAGDDMVVCGSEQRKDTVVDFVDKINFLKPKSHPNHKVVLWSDNSESRPKGVIGVCHARNESAALNLPSTAILDANACLLKTVPYRGSLLAHLNTKRKFPSDAALIAFIAASLTNISSLVYLSRFLSPLHLESENISLDDERILVNMLTELDLIKYQGLKCALEKRRPIYAPTKSIQL
;
A
#
# COMPACT_ATOMS: atom_id res chain seq x y z
N MET A 1 33.53 -9.30 34.32
CA MET A 1 32.75 -8.14 33.84
C MET A 1 31.56 -8.67 33.06
N LYS A 2 30.33 -8.46 33.55
CA LYS A 2 29.12 -8.84 32.80
C LYS A 2 28.99 -7.89 31.60
N SER A 3 29.06 -8.40 30.39
CA SER A 3 28.77 -7.60 29.19
C SER A 3 27.30 -7.22 29.24
N LYS A 4 27.04 -5.91 29.35
CA LYS A 4 25.70 -5.36 29.14
C LYS A 4 25.39 -5.56 27.66
N HIS A 5 24.42 -6.41 27.35
CA HIS A 5 23.80 -6.41 26.02
C HIS A 5 23.31 -4.99 25.72
N PRO A 6 23.63 -4.42 24.54
CA PRO A 6 23.05 -3.14 24.14
C PRO A 6 21.54 -3.33 24.00
N ASN A 7 20.79 -2.40 24.59
CA ASN A 7 19.33 -2.36 24.56
C ASN A 7 18.80 -2.53 23.13
N SER A 8 17.84 -3.44 22.96
CA SER A 8 17.02 -3.63 21.75
C SER A 8 16.00 -2.50 21.58
N LYS A 9 16.45 -1.25 21.47
CA LYS A 9 15.59 -0.10 21.20
C LYS A 9 16.02 0.50 19.87
N ASP A 10 15.29 0.13 18.82
CA ASP A 10 14.66 1.05 17.87
C ASP A 10 13.91 0.19 16.84
N SER A 11 12.63 -0.06 17.11
CA SER A 11 11.72 -0.56 16.07
C SER A 11 11.50 0.59 15.09
N PRO A 12 11.61 0.39 13.76
CA PRO A 12 11.32 1.45 12.80
C PRO A 12 9.83 1.81 12.76
N PHE A 13 8.98 1.05 13.46
CA PHE A 13 7.54 1.22 13.49
C PHE A 13 7.06 1.86 14.80
N ALA A 14 6.10 2.77 14.67
CA ALA A 14 5.41 3.46 15.74
C ALA A 14 4.59 2.51 16.62
N SER A 15 4.07 1.42 16.05
CA SER A 15 3.37 0.35 16.78
C SER A 15 4.23 -0.92 16.83
N LYS A 16 4.05 -1.69 17.90
CA LYS A 16 4.63 -3.03 18.09
C LYS A 16 3.59 -4.13 17.88
N GLU A 17 2.40 -3.79 17.40
CA GLU A 17 1.41 -4.80 17.07
C GLU A 17 1.91 -5.68 15.92
N GLU A 18 1.28 -6.84 15.75
CA GLU A 18 1.69 -7.87 14.80
C GLU A 18 0.48 -8.23 13.93
N ASN A 19 -0.20 -7.19 13.41
CA ASN A 19 -1.46 -7.32 12.70
C ASN A 19 -1.28 -7.53 11.20
N LEU A 20 -0.17 -7.10 10.60
CA LEU A 20 0.02 -7.21 9.15
C LEU A 20 0.05 -8.68 8.71
N ARG A 21 0.56 -9.58 9.54
CA ARG A 21 0.51 -11.04 9.28
C ARG A 21 -0.90 -11.63 9.26
N THR A 22 -1.91 -10.91 9.76
CA THR A 22 -3.31 -11.37 9.70
C THR A 22 -3.89 -11.29 8.29
N VAL A 23 -3.34 -10.42 7.42
CA VAL A 23 -3.88 -10.14 6.09
C VAL A 23 -3.06 -10.75 4.94
N THR A 24 -2.25 -11.77 5.25
CA THR A 24 -1.26 -12.38 4.32
C THR A 24 -1.84 -12.95 3.03
N GLN A 25 -3.11 -13.35 3.05
CA GLN A 25 -3.82 -13.93 1.90
C GLN A 25 -4.31 -12.87 0.88
N HIS A 26 -4.20 -11.58 1.19
CA HIS A 26 -4.69 -10.49 0.34
C HIS A 26 -3.64 -9.37 0.16
N LEU A 27 -2.36 -9.69 0.31
CA LEU A 27 -1.27 -8.70 0.21
C LEU A 27 -1.19 -8.05 -1.17
N ASP A 28 -1.54 -8.76 -2.23
CA ASP A 28 -1.66 -8.22 -3.58
C ASP A 28 -2.64 -7.04 -3.63
N ASN A 29 -3.82 -7.21 -3.05
CA ASN A 29 -4.89 -6.22 -3.04
C ASN A 29 -4.65 -5.07 -2.06
N ILE A 30 -3.84 -5.31 -1.01
CA ILE A 30 -3.41 -4.28 -0.06
C ILE A 30 -2.27 -3.44 -0.67
N LEU A 31 -1.29 -4.06 -1.30
CA LEU A 31 -0.12 -3.38 -1.84
C LEU A 31 -0.40 -2.70 -3.17
N PHE A 32 -1.29 -3.24 -4.00
CA PHE A 32 -1.60 -2.65 -5.30
C PHE A 32 -1.93 -1.16 -5.26
N PRO A 33 -2.93 -0.67 -4.49
CA PRO A 33 -3.25 0.75 -4.45
C PRO A 33 -2.04 1.59 -3.99
N VAL A 34 -1.27 1.08 -3.03
CA VAL A 34 -0.10 1.77 -2.47
C VAL A 34 1.01 1.91 -3.52
N LEU A 35 1.29 0.84 -4.26
CA LEU A 35 2.32 0.80 -5.29
C LEU A 35 1.91 1.55 -6.56
N ALA A 36 0.61 1.56 -6.89
CA ALA A 36 0.04 2.31 -8.00
C ALA A 36 -0.13 3.81 -7.70
N GLY A 37 0.09 4.24 -6.45
CA GLY A 37 -0.04 5.63 -6.01
C GLY A 37 -1.47 6.09 -5.76
N ASP A 38 -2.40 5.16 -5.57
CA ASP A 38 -3.78 5.43 -5.14
C ASP A 38 -3.83 5.76 -3.64
N ASP A 39 -4.91 6.45 -3.25
CA ASP A 39 -5.21 6.73 -1.86
C ASP A 39 -5.79 5.49 -1.16
N MET A 40 -5.42 5.31 0.11
CA MET A 40 -5.99 4.29 0.98
C MET A 40 -6.37 4.90 2.33
N VAL A 41 -7.58 4.58 2.78
CA VAL A 41 -8.04 4.89 4.13
C VAL A 41 -8.02 3.62 4.95
N VAL A 42 -7.26 3.63 6.05
CA VAL A 42 -7.36 2.63 7.11
C VAL A 42 -8.24 3.22 8.20
N CYS A 43 -9.36 2.57 8.51
CA CYS A 43 -10.33 3.11 9.46
C CYS A 43 -10.65 2.11 10.57
N GLY A 44 -10.98 2.63 11.73
CA GLY A 44 -11.35 1.86 12.91
C GLY A 44 -11.94 2.77 13.97
N SER A 45 -12.66 2.20 14.93
CA SER A 45 -13.12 2.95 16.09
C SER A 45 -11.95 3.31 17.00
N GLU A 46 -12.15 4.19 17.98
CA GLU A 46 -11.12 4.53 18.99
C GLU A 46 -10.50 3.28 19.65
N GLN A 47 -11.29 2.22 19.89
CA GLN A 47 -10.78 0.96 20.46
C GLN A 47 -9.85 0.18 19.52
N ARG A 48 -9.77 0.56 18.24
CA ARG A 48 -8.94 -0.06 17.19
C ARG A 48 -7.82 0.86 16.72
N LYS A 49 -7.60 1.98 17.42
CA LYS A 49 -6.59 2.99 17.07
C LYS A 49 -5.19 2.40 16.86
N ASP A 50 -4.72 1.59 17.80
CA ASP A 50 -3.37 1.01 17.72
C ASP A 50 -3.22 0.08 16.50
N THR A 51 -4.27 -0.67 16.16
CA THR A 51 -4.31 -1.52 14.95
C THR A 51 -4.31 -0.71 13.67
N VAL A 52 -5.07 0.39 13.63
CA VAL A 52 -5.07 1.30 12.48
C VAL A 52 -3.69 1.94 12.30
N VAL A 53 -3.11 2.47 13.38
CA VAL A 53 -1.76 3.06 13.37
C VAL A 53 -0.74 2.04 12.89
N ASP A 54 -0.82 0.80 13.37
CA ASP A 54 0.06 -0.30 12.98
C ASP A 54 0.01 -0.59 11.47
N PHE A 55 -1.20 -0.74 10.91
CA PHE A 55 -1.38 -0.93 9.48
C PHE A 55 -0.87 0.27 8.67
N VAL A 56 -1.25 1.49 9.05
CA VAL A 56 -0.89 2.70 8.29
C VAL A 56 0.62 2.87 8.26
N ASP A 57 1.29 2.70 9.39
CA ASP A 57 2.74 2.87 9.49
C ASP A 57 3.50 1.84 8.64
N LYS A 58 3.14 0.55 8.77
CA LYS A 58 3.79 -0.54 8.02
C LYS A 58 3.48 -0.49 6.52
N ILE A 59 2.26 -0.14 6.13
CA ILE A 59 1.90 0.01 4.72
C ILE A 59 2.63 1.24 4.12
N ASN A 60 2.68 2.37 4.84
CA ASN A 60 3.45 3.53 4.39
C ASN A 60 4.96 3.24 4.32
N PHE A 61 5.50 2.37 5.18
CA PHE A 61 6.89 1.91 5.08
C PHE A 61 7.18 1.23 3.73
N LEU A 62 6.24 0.44 3.22
CA LEU A 62 6.34 -0.30 1.96
C LEU A 62 6.07 0.56 0.70
N LYS A 63 5.57 1.79 0.87
CA LYS A 63 5.27 2.70 -0.24
C LYS A 63 6.55 3.10 -0.99
N PRO A 64 6.54 3.18 -2.34
CA PRO A 64 7.62 3.79 -3.10
C PRO A 64 7.71 5.28 -2.77
N LYS A 65 8.90 5.74 -2.37
CA LYS A 65 9.17 7.14 -2.02
C LYS A 65 10.61 7.47 -2.36
N SER A 66 10.82 8.46 -3.22
CA SER A 66 12.17 8.96 -3.53
C SER A 66 12.66 10.04 -2.55
N HIS A 67 11.75 10.68 -1.81
CA HIS A 67 12.07 11.74 -0.86
C HIS A 67 11.46 11.49 0.54
N PRO A 68 12.20 11.77 1.63
CA PRO A 68 11.71 11.60 3.01
C PRO A 68 10.59 12.56 3.43
N ASN A 69 10.12 13.49 2.58
CA ASN A 69 9.19 14.56 2.97
C ASN A 69 7.72 14.14 2.98
N HIS A 70 7.45 12.84 3.02
CA HIS A 70 6.09 12.32 3.09
C HIS A 70 5.55 12.43 4.51
N LYS A 71 4.64 13.38 4.75
CA LYS A 71 3.90 13.47 6.00
C LYS A 71 2.89 12.31 6.05
N VAL A 72 3.12 11.37 6.96
CA VAL A 72 2.20 10.26 7.20
C VAL A 72 1.19 10.67 8.26
N VAL A 73 -0.11 10.51 7.95
CA VAL A 73 -1.19 10.67 8.93
C VAL A 73 -1.55 9.31 9.47
N LEU A 74 -0.98 8.97 10.62
CA LEU A 74 -1.20 7.68 11.29
C LEU A 74 -2.61 7.55 11.87
N TRP A 75 -3.21 8.67 12.30
CA TRP A 75 -4.53 8.73 12.90
C TRP A 75 -5.09 10.15 12.81
N SER A 76 -6.36 10.29 12.45
CA SER A 76 -7.10 11.55 12.43
C SER A 76 -8.51 11.35 12.95
N ASP A 77 -8.90 12.15 13.92
CA ASP A 77 -10.27 12.21 14.44
C ASP A 77 -11.19 13.02 13.51
N ASN A 78 -10.60 13.77 12.56
CA ASN A 78 -11.32 14.68 11.67
C ASN A 78 -11.20 14.21 10.21
N SER A 79 -12.35 14.00 9.57
CA SER A 79 -12.46 13.41 8.23
C SER A 79 -12.44 14.44 7.07
N GLU A 80 -12.49 15.73 7.38
CA GLU A 80 -12.72 16.80 6.40
C GLU A 80 -11.50 17.09 5.51
N SER A 81 -10.27 17.02 6.03
CA SER A 81 -9.05 17.15 5.22
C SER A 81 -8.34 15.81 5.13
N ARG A 82 -8.53 15.10 4.02
CA ARG A 82 -7.82 13.84 3.73
C ARG A 82 -6.60 14.13 2.85
N PRO A 83 -5.38 14.08 3.41
CA PRO A 83 -4.19 14.16 2.57
C PRO A 83 -4.11 12.92 1.68
N LYS A 84 -3.46 13.06 0.52
CA LYS A 84 -3.23 11.95 -0.40
C LYS A 84 -2.31 10.90 0.22
N GLY A 85 -2.49 9.64 -0.18
CA GLY A 85 -1.72 8.48 0.26
C GLY A 85 -2.49 7.58 1.22
N VAL A 86 -1.75 6.92 2.11
CA VAL A 86 -2.30 5.97 3.09
C VAL A 86 -2.47 6.66 4.43
N ILE A 87 -3.71 6.78 4.89
CA ILE A 87 -4.05 7.53 6.11
C ILE A 87 -4.88 6.69 7.09
N GLY A 88 -4.69 6.94 8.38
CA GLY A 88 -5.54 6.39 9.45
C GLY A 88 -6.62 7.38 9.87
N VAL A 89 -7.86 6.91 10.01
CA VAL A 89 -9.00 7.74 10.44
C VAL A 89 -9.85 7.04 11.49
N CYS A 90 -10.35 7.83 12.44
CA CYS A 90 -11.33 7.38 13.41
C CYS A 90 -12.72 7.31 12.76
N HIS A 91 -13.30 6.12 12.73
CA HIS A 91 -14.69 5.90 12.35
C HIS A 91 -15.36 4.88 13.25
N ALA A 92 -16.54 5.23 13.76
CA ALA A 92 -17.38 4.27 14.45
C ALA A 92 -17.82 3.14 13.50
N ARG A 93 -18.21 1.99 14.04
CA ARG A 93 -18.52 0.78 13.23
C ARG A 93 -19.61 1.01 12.18
N ASN A 94 -20.63 1.80 12.51
CA ASN A 94 -21.70 2.18 11.60
C ASN A 94 -21.21 3.11 10.48
N GLU A 95 -20.31 4.04 10.80
CA GLU A 95 -19.70 4.96 9.85
C GLU A 95 -18.77 4.21 8.89
N SER A 96 -17.89 3.34 9.40
CA SER A 96 -16.95 2.56 8.58
C SER A 96 -17.68 1.59 7.63
N ALA A 97 -18.80 1.01 8.09
CA ALA A 97 -19.66 0.16 7.26
C ALA A 97 -20.25 0.94 6.07
N ALA A 98 -20.74 2.15 6.31
CA ALA A 98 -21.31 3.05 5.29
C ALA A 98 -20.26 3.77 4.44
N LEU A 99 -18.98 3.75 4.85
CA LEU A 99 -17.90 4.44 4.14
C LEU A 99 -17.74 3.88 2.72
N ASN A 100 -17.88 4.78 1.76
CA ASN A 100 -17.66 4.53 0.34
C ASN A 100 -16.98 5.75 -0.29
N LEU A 101 -15.73 5.56 -0.70
CA LEU A 101 -14.90 6.63 -1.24
C LEU A 101 -14.52 6.28 -2.67
N PRO A 102 -14.93 7.08 -3.67
CA PRO A 102 -14.57 6.84 -5.06
C PRO A 102 -13.05 6.78 -5.21
N SER A 103 -12.57 5.79 -5.96
CA SER A 103 -11.14 5.64 -6.28
C SER A 103 -10.18 5.46 -5.10
N THR A 104 -10.68 5.24 -3.88
CA THR A 104 -9.89 5.07 -2.65
C THR A 104 -10.11 3.67 -2.09
N ALA A 105 -9.03 2.96 -1.77
CA ALA A 105 -9.12 1.69 -1.06
C ALA A 105 -9.46 1.92 0.42
N ILE A 106 -10.31 1.08 1.00
CA ILE A 106 -10.70 1.19 2.41
C ILE A 106 -10.33 -0.11 3.13
N LEU A 107 -9.44 -0.01 4.11
CA LEU A 107 -9.10 -1.08 5.05
C LEU A 107 -9.84 -0.83 6.36
N ASP A 108 -10.93 -1.55 6.60
CA ASP A 108 -11.77 -1.43 7.79
C ASP A 108 -11.30 -2.41 8.88
N ALA A 109 -10.64 -1.88 9.91
CA ALA A 109 -10.17 -2.64 11.06
C ALA A 109 -11.29 -3.03 12.05
N ASN A 110 -12.48 -2.43 11.96
CA ASN A 110 -13.66 -2.82 12.74
C ASN A 110 -14.29 -4.11 12.20
N ALA A 111 -14.38 -4.22 10.87
CA ALA A 111 -15.01 -5.35 10.17
C ALA A 111 -14.00 -6.39 9.65
N CYS A 112 -12.69 -6.12 9.77
CA CYS A 112 -11.63 -6.89 9.14
C CYS A 112 -11.88 -7.06 7.63
N LEU A 113 -12.13 -5.95 6.94
CA LEU A 113 -12.61 -5.96 5.57
C LEU A 113 -11.84 -4.96 4.71
N LEU A 114 -11.49 -5.36 3.50
CA LEU A 114 -10.87 -4.50 2.49
C LEU A 114 -11.86 -4.22 1.36
N LYS A 115 -12.25 -2.95 1.18
CA LYS A 115 -12.97 -2.48 -0.01
C LYS A 115 -11.96 -1.92 -1.00
N THR A 116 -11.74 -2.58 -2.14
CA THR A 116 -10.77 -2.11 -3.14
C THR A 116 -11.15 -2.58 -4.54
N VAL A 117 -10.50 -2.03 -5.57
CA VAL A 117 -10.51 -2.61 -6.91
C VAL A 117 -9.53 -3.79 -6.90
N PRO A 118 -9.99 -5.03 -7.17
CA PRO A 118 -9.11 -6.20 -7.10
C PRO A 118 -8.00 -6.10 -8.13
N TYR A 119 -6.78 -6.38 -7.69
CA TYR A 119 -5.61 -6.44 -8.55
C TYR A 119 -5.71 -7.61 -9.54
N ARG A 120 -5.35 -7.35 -10.80
CA ARG A 120 -5.43 -8.33 -11.91
C ARG A 120 -4.11 -8.54 -12.65
N GLY A 121 -3.05 -7.92 -12.17
CA GLY A 121 -1.72 -8.06 -12.76
C GLY A 121 -0.95 -9.29 -12.29
N SER A 122 0.26 -9.40 -12.79
CA SER A 122 1.17 -10.52 -12.51
C SER A 122 2.27 -10.18 -11.51
N LEU A 123 2.66 -8.91 -11.38
CA LEU A 123 3.75 -8.45 -10.50
C LEU A 123 3.53 -8.79 -9.02
N LEU A 124 2.28 -8.77 -8.55
CA LEU A 124 1.92 -9.08 -7.16
C LEU A 124 1.16 -10.40 -7.03
N ALA A 125 0.94 -11.15 -8.12
CA ALA A 125 0.07 -12.32 -8.11
C ALA A 125 0.55 -13.40 -7.11
N HIS A 126 1.86 -13.53 -6.89
CA HIS A 126 2.42 -14.47 -5.91
C HIS A 126 2.15 -14.07 -4.45
N LEU A 127 1.66 -12.86 -4.18
CA LEU A 127 1.37 -12.35 -2.83
C LEU A 127 -0.06 -12.64 -2.37
N ASN A 128 -0.93 -13.17 -3.23
CA ASN A 128 -2.30 -13.58 -2.86
C ASN A 128 -2.36 -14.93 -2.10
N THR A 129 -1.22 -15.57 -1.89
CA THR A 129 -1.16 -16.89 -1.27
C THR A 129 -1.03 -16.77 0.23
N LYS A 130 -1.93 -17.44 0.96
CA LYS A 130 -1.86 -17.52 2.42
C LYS A 130 -0.53 -18.16 2.86
N ARG A 131 0.26 -17.39 3.61
CA ARG A 131 1.54 -17.83 4.19
C ARG A 131 1.59 -17.48 5.66
N LYS A 132 2.25 -18.32 6.45
CA LYS A 132 2.49 -18.03 7.87
C LYS A 132 3.85 -17.37 8.01
N PHE A 133 3.88 -16.25 8.72
CA PHE A 133 5.11 -15.56 9.07
C PHE A 133 5.27 -15.53 10.60
N PRO A 134 6.50 -15.68 11.12
CA PRO A 134 6.75 -15.65 12.56
C PRO A 134 6.48 -14.27 13.17
N SER A 135 6.66 -13.21 12.38
CA SER A 135 6.39 -11.82 12.75
C SER A 135 6.11 -10.95 11.52
N ASP A 136 5.58 -9.76 11.75
CA ASP A 136 5.39 -8.70 10.77
C ASP A 136 6.72 -8.23 10.21
N ALA A 137 7.80 -8.22 11.01
CA ALA A 137 9.14 -7.93 10.51
C ALA A 137 9.57 -8.95 9.44
N ALA A 138 9.31 -10.25 9.65
CA ALA A 138 9.60 -11.28 8.66
C ALA A 138 8.71 -11.16 7.42
N LEU A 139 7.43 -10.81 7.60
CA LEU A 139 6.53 -10.53 6.49
C LEU A 139 6.98 -9.32 5.67
N ILE A 140 7.35 -8.21 6.32
CA ILE A 140 7.84 -6.99 5.66
C ILE A 140 9.12 -7.27 4.90
N ALA A 141 10.05 -8.06 5.45
CA ALA A 141 11.25 -8.48 4.73
C ALA A 141 10.91 -9.31 3.47
N PHE A 142 9.94 -10.22 3.57
CA PHE A 142 9.45 -10.99 2.43
C PHE A 142 8.79 -10.11 1.35
N ILE A 143 7.99 -9.13 1.76
CA ILE A 143 7.39 -8.16 0.83
C ILE A 143 8.49 -7.32 0.18
N ALA A 144 9.44 -6.79 0.96
CA ALA A 144 10.55 -5.99 0.46
C ALA A 144 11.39 -6.77 -0.57
N ALA A 145 11.67 -8.06 -0.33
CA ALA A 145 12.33 -8.92 -1.31
C ALA A 145 11.53 -9.06 -2.61
N SER A 146 10.19 -9.15 -2.52
CA SER A 146 9.32 -9.16 -3.71
C SER A 146 9.36 -7.82 -4.46
N LEU A 147 9.37 -6.70 -3.73
CA LEU A 147 9.47 -5.35 -4.32
C LEU A 147 10.84 -5.10 -4.97
N THR A 148 11.91 -5.76 -4.54
CA THR A 148 13.22 -5.68 -5.20
C THR A 148 13.16 -6.14 -6.64
N ASN A 149 12.44 -7.24 -6.93
CA ASN A 149 12.26 -7.74 -8.31
C ASN A 149 11.53 -6.72 -9.20
N ILE A 150 10.47 -6.11 -8.67
CA ILE A 150 9.73 -5.04 -9.35
C ILE A 150 10.65 -3.82 -9.56
N SER A 151 11.45 -3.47 -8.55
CA SER A 151 12.40 -2.35 -8.63
C SER A 151 13.48 -2.57 -9.71
N SER A 152 13.95 -3.81 -9.89
CA SER A 152 14.85 -4.16 -11.00
C SER A 152 14.18 -3.94 -12.37
N LEU A 153 12.92 -4.36 -12.52
CA LEU A 153 12.14 -4.12 -13.75
C LEU A 153 11.94 -2.62 -14.01
N VAL A 154 11.59 -1.85 -12.98
CA VAL A 154 11.49 -0.37 -13.05
C VAL A 154 12.82 0.25 -13.48
N TYR A 155 13.94 -0.20 -12.91
CA TYR A 155 15.26 0.30 -13.26
C TYR A 155 15.63 0.03 -14.72
N LEU A 156 15.35 -1.17 -15.24
CA LEU A 156 15.55 -1.49 -16.66
C LEU A 156 14.64 -0.64 -17.56
N SER A 157 13.36 -0.52 -17.21
CA SER A 157 12.37 0.27 -17.93
C SER A 157 12.78 1.75 -18.05
N ARG A 158 13.54 2.26 -17.08
CA ARG A 158 14.07 3.63 -17.10
C ARG A 158 14.97 3.89 -18.31
N PHE A 159 15.78 2.92 -18.70
CA PHE A 159 16.79 3.05 -19.77
C PHE A 159 16.29 2.57 -21.12
N LEU A 160 15.38 1.59 -21.15
CA LEU A 160 14.85 1.04 -22.40
C LEU A 160 13.72 1.89 -23.00
N SER A 161 13.31 3.00 -22.38
CA SER A 161 12.10 3.78 -22.66
C SER A 161 10.82 3.10 -22.15
N PRO A 162 9.98 3.81 -21.36
CA PRO A 162 8.72 3.27 -20.82
C PRO A 162 7.71 2.90 -21.91
N LEU A 163 7.90 3.40 -23.15
CA LEU A 163 7.04 3.12 -24.30
C LEU A 163 7.21 1.69 -24.85
N HIS A 164 8.27 0.97 -24.48
CA HIS A 164 8.40 -0.44 -24.84
C HIS A 164 7.57 -1.37 -23.93
N LEU A 165 7.00 -0.86 -22.83
CA LEU A 165 6.04 -1.61 -22.02
C LEU A 165 4.78 -1.97 -22.81
N GLU A 166 4.37 -1.14 -23.80
CA GLU A 166 3.22 -1.43 -24.67
C GLU A 166 3.44 -2.68 -25.55
N SER A 167 4.71 -3.05 -25.80
CA SER A 167 5.08 -4.23 -26.60
C SER A 167 5.19 -5.50 -25.76
N GLU A 168 5.28 -5.38 -24.44
CA GLU A 168 5.16 -6.50 -23.53
C GLU A 168 3.70 -6.62 -23.12
N ASN A 169 3.13 -7.85 -23.07
CA ASN A 169 1.75 -8.08 -22.67
C ASN A 169 1.56 -7.83 -21.15
N ILE A 170 1.74 -6.59 -20.72
CA ILE A 170 1.67 -6.14 -19.32
C ILE A 170 0.23 -5.72 -19.06
N SER A 171 -0.29 -6.09 -17.88
CA SER A 171 -1.64 -5.67 -17.50
C SER A 171 -1.69 -4.18 -17.16
N LEU A 172 -2.86 -3.55 -17.28
CA LEU A 172 -3.04 -2.15 -16.88
C LEU A 172 -2.66 -1.90 -15.41
N ASP A 173 -2.91 -2.87 -14.51
CA ASP A 173 -2.56 -2.75 -13.10
C ASP A 173 -1.03 -2.77 -12.88
N ASP A 174 -0.33 -3.62 -13.64
CA ASP A 174 1.14 -3.67 -13.62
C ASP A 174 1.75 -2.39 -14.21
N GLU A 175 1.22 -1.90 -15.34
CA GLU A 175 1.60 -0.60 -15.93
C GLU A 175 1.51 0.52 -14.89
N ARG A 176 0.42 0.57 -14.12
CA ARG A 176 0.20 1.59 -13.08
C ARG A 176 1.25 1.53 -11.97
N ILE A 177 1.60 0.32 -11.51
CA ILE A 177 2.67 0.14 -10.52
C ILE A 177 3.99 0.68 -11.08
N LEU A 178 4.38 0.22 -12.27
CA LEU A 178 5.66 0.56 -12.88
C LEU A 178 5.78 2.06 -13.15
N VAL A 179 4.75 2.67 -13.74
CA VAL A 179 4.74 4.10 -14.06
C VAL A 179 4.75 4.95 -12.79
N ASN A 180 4.02 4.56 -11.74
CA ASN A 180 4.07 5.29 -10.47
C ASN A 180 5.49 5.24 -9.86
N MET A 181 6.13 4.06 -9.83
CA MET A 181 7.50 3.94 -9.35
C MET A 181 8.52 4.70 -10.21
N LEU A 182 8.36 4.70 -11.54
CA LEU A 182 9.17 5.50 -12.45
C LEU A 182 9.00 7.00 -12.19
N THR A 183 7.77 7.46 -11.93
CA THR A 183 7.46 8.86 -11.62
C THR A 183 8.11 9.31 -10.31
N GLU A 184 8.21 8.43 -9.31
CA GLU A 184 8.98 8.71 -8.09
C GLU A 184 10.47 8.92 -8.38
N LEU A 185 11.05 8.23 -9.37
CA LEU A 185 12.46 8.38 -9.75
C LEU A 185 12.74 9.63 -10.61
N ASP A 186 11.83 9.96 -11.53
CA ASP A 186 11.95 11.09 -12.45
C ASP A 186 10.56 11.63 -12.80
N LEU A 187 10.07 12.55 -11.97
CA LEU A 187 8.76 13.16 -12.13
C LEU A 187 8.60 13.80 -13.51
N ILE A 188 9.60 14.56 -13.97
CA ILE A 188 9.53 15.33 -15.22
C ILE A 188 9.34 14.40 -16.41
N LYS A 189 10.08 13.29 -16.45
CA LYS A 189 10.04 12.34 -17.55
C LYS A 189 8.73 11.55 -17.62
N TYR A 190 8.18 11.11 -16.48
CA TYR A 190 7.09 10.13 -16.46
C TYR A 190 5.71 10.69 -16.07
N GLN A 191 5.62 11.95 -15.61
CA GLN A 191 4.33 12.55 -15.21
C GLN A 191 3.28 12.51 -16.32
N GLY A 192 3.66 12.74 -17.57
CA GLY A 192 2.74 12.68 -18.72
C GLY A 192 2.10 11.30 -18.89
N LEU A 193 2.90 10.24 -18.74
CA LEU A 193 2.44 8.85 -18.82
C LEU A 193 1.53 8.50 -17.62
N LYS A 194 1.89 8.95 -16.42
CA LYS A 194 1.05 8.78 -15.22
C LYS A 194 -0.33 9.42 -15.41
N CYS A 195 -0.38 10.67 -15.87
CA CYS A 195 -1.63 11.37 -16.18
C CYS A 195 -2.46 10.64 -17.25
N ALA A 196 -1.82 10.05 -18.27
CA ALA A 196 -2.52 9.30 -19.32
C ALA A 196 -3.15 8.01 -18.77
N LEU A 197 -2.45 7.27 -17.90
CA LEU A 197 -2.99 6.09 -17.23
C LEU A 197 -4.13 6.43 -16.27
N GLU A 198 -4.02 7.52 -15.52
CA GLU A 198 -5.10 7.99 -14.64
C GLU A 198 -6.39 8.29 -15.42
N LYS A 199 -6.28 8.83 -16.65
CA LYS A 199 -7.42 9.07 -17.55
C LYS A 199 -8.04 7.79 -18.12
N ARG A 200 -7.26 6.71 -18.26
CA ARG A 200 -7.75 5.38 -18.68
C ARG A 200 -8.52 4.66 -17.57
N ARG A 201 -8.42 5.14 -16.31
CA ARG A 201 -9.10 4.54 -15.17
C ARG A 201 -10.63 4.74 -15.30
N PRO A 202 -11.43 3.67 -15.22
CA PRO A 202 -12.87 3.81 -15.08
C PRO A 202 -13.19 4.53 -13.77
N ILE A 203 -13.95 5.63 -13.84
CA ILE A 203 -14.41 6.40 -12.65
C ILE A 203 -15.18 5.48 -11.68
N TYR A 204 -15.84 4.45 -12.20
CA TYR A 204 -16.60 3.44 -11.45
C TYR A 204 -16.02 2.03 -11.62
N ALA A 205 -14.70 1.89 -11.47
CA ALA A 205 -14.11 0.56 -11.42
C ALA A 205 -14.79 -0.27 -10.31
N PRO A 206 -15.24 -1.50 -10.58
CA PRO A 206 -16.01 -2.28 -9.63
C PRO A 206 -15.16 -2.62 -8.40
N THR A 207 -15.52 -2.04 -7.27
CA THR A 207 -14.93 -2.35 -5.98
C THR A 207 -15.49 -3.67 -5.46
N LYS A 208 -14.64 -4.47 -4.80
CA LYS A 208 -15.05 -5.66 -4.06
C LYS A 208 -14.76 -5.48 -2.59
N SER A 209 -15.63 -6.05 -1.77
CA SER A 209 -15.41 -6.24 -0.35
C SER A 209 -14.74 -7.60 -0.13
N ILE A 210 -13.52 -7.60 0.42
CA ILE A 210 -12.70 -8.77 0.68
C ILE A 210 -12.62 -8.96 2.20
N GLN A 211 -13.02 -10.13 2.69
CA GLN A 211 -12.88 -10.48 4.10
C GLN A 211 -11.42 -10.85 4.38
N LEU A 212 -10.82 -10.24 5.40
CA LEU A 212 -9.41 -10.41 5.75
C LEU A 212 -9.17 -11.51 6.78
#